data_AF-A0A166NXS6-F1
#
_entry.id   AF-A0A166NXS6-F1
#
_cell.length_a   1.000
_cell.length_b   1.000
_cell.length_c   1.000
_cell.angle_alpha   90.00
_cell.angle_beta   90.00
_cell.angle_gamma   90.00
#
_symmetry.space_group_name_H-M   'P 1'
#
loop_
_entity.id
_entity.type
_entity.pdbx_description
1 polymer ?
#
loop_
_entity_poly.entity_id
_entity_poly.type
_entity_poly.pdbx_seq_one_letter_code
_entity_poly.pdbx_strand_id
1 'polypeptide(L)'
;MDSILSVLSSQPKLRQAKRTVYEKVDSVLATIKLFDSLGEFLSVLFYCHPKKSEKADPQTARHISVVSAFLQGTSVIHMGHIINLIYSHRQSQPKRSSRHANEVYLAFSPILSPADIHHTRPAMSSWATKLVGDAAHRAVGRLTKNDPDDPDDITQLRATTNGRAKNVRLATWKDYGKLSMTAIGEKYRLRENLVYYLVEAMAGPRDHDRNTIVRERCPHTNVVVGAISALVLARKRNACRYFAMPFGAFQFA
;
A
#
# COMPACT_ATOMS: atom_id res chain seq x y z
N MET A 1 11.03 -6.33 -76.86
CA MET A 1 11.50 -7.26 -75.82
C MET A 1 11.06 -6.69 -74.48
N ASP A 2 9.75 -6.53 -74.27
CA ASP A 2 9.23 -5.62 -73.22
C ASP A 2 8.09 -6.25 -72.41
N SER A 3 8.10 -7.58 -72.27
CA SER A 3 6.99 -8.31 -71.61
C SER A 3 7.43 -9.21 -70.46
N ILE A 4 8.72 -9.21 -70.09
CA ILE A 4 9.23 -10.04 -68.99
C ILE A 4 9.49 -9.21 -67.71
N LEU A 5 9.60 -7.88 -67.80
CA LEU A 5 9.91 -7.02 -66.64
C LEU A 5 8.67 -6.52 -65.86
N SER A 6 7.44 -6.73 -66.34
CA SER A 6 6.23 -6.28 -65.64
C SER A 6 5.60 -7.31 -64.69
N VAL A 7 6.10 -8.56 -64.68
CA VAL A 7 5.50 -9.66 -63.89
C VAL A 7 6.06 -9.77 -62.47
N LEU A 8 7.12 -9.02 -62.14
CA LEU A 8 7.74 -9.05 -60.80
C LEU A 8 7.26 -7.93 -59.85
N SER A 9 6.45 -6.96 -60.30
CA SER A 9 6.01 -5.83 -59.46
C SER A 9 4.66 -6.05 -58.76
N SER A 10 3.99 -7.16 -59.02
CA SER A 10 2.63 -7.45 -58.55
C SER A 10 2.54 -8.74 -57.73
N GLN A 11 3.58 -9.07 -56.96
CA GLN A 11 3.39 -10.01 -55.86
C GLN A 11 2.56 -9.32 -54.77
N PRO A 12 1.36 -9.83 -54.42
CA PRO A 12 0.67 -9.36 -53.24
C PRO A 12 1.60 -9.61 -52.07
N LYS A 13 1.93 -8.56 -51.29
CA LYS A 13 2.63 -8.72 -50.01
C LYS A 13 1.84 -9.76 -49.22
N LEU A 14 2.35 -10.99 -49.18
CA LEU A 14 1.80 -12.07 -48.37
C LEU A 14 1.68 -11.49 -46.96
N ARG A 15 0.45 -11.19 -46.53
CA ARG A 15 0.20 -10.72 -45.18
C ARG A 15 0.74 -11.80 -44.27
N GLN A 16 1.84 -11.50 -43.56
CA GLN A 16 2.35 -12.40 -42.54
C GLN A 16 1.18 -12.82 -41.66
N ALA A 17 1.03 -14.13 -41.48
CA ALA A 17 -0.01 -14.69 -40.63
C ALA A 17 -0.01 -13.95 -39.29
N LYS A 18 -1.21 -13.59 -38.82
CA LYS A 18 -1.35 -12.82 -37.58
C LYS A 18 -0.77 -13.65 -36.45
N ARG A 19 0.39 -13.22 -35.92
CA ARG A 19 1.09 -13.93 -34.85
C ARG A 19 0.16 -14.16 -33.67
N THR A 20 0.21 -15.36 -33.11
CA THR A 20 -0.49 -15.68 -31.86
C THR A 20 0.10 -14.87 -30.70
N VAL A 21 -0.62 -14.81 -29.57
CA VAL A 21 -0.12 -14.10 -28.38
C VAL A 21 1.18 -14.73 -27.87
N TYR A 22 1.28 -16.07 -27.91
CA TYR A 22 2.47 -16.80 -27.47
C TYR A 22 3.67 -16.59 -28.39
N GLU A 23 3.48 -16.60 -29.71
CA GLU A 23 4.56 -16.25 -30.67
C GLU A 23 5.09 -14.83 -30.48
N LYS A 24 4.20 -13.88 -30.10
CA LYS A 24 4.63 -12.52 -29.75
C LYS A 24 5.48 -12.52 -28.49
N VAL A 25 5.10 -13.30 -27.48
CA VAL A 25 5.88 -13.44 -26.24
C VAL A 25 7.25 -14.06 -26.55
N ASP A 26 7.32 -15.15 -27.32
CA ASP A 26 8.59 -15.80 -27.67
C ASP A 26 9.52 -14.86 -28.44
N SER A 27 8.96 -14.07 -29.36
CA SER A 27 9.73 -13.04 -30.07
C SER A 27 10.29 -11.98 -29.14
N VAL A 28 9.54 -11.59 -28.10
CA VAL A 28 10.01 -10.63 -27.08
C VAL A 28 11.06 -11.26 -26.18
N LEU A 29 10.86 -12.51 -25.74
CA LEU A 29 11.82 -13.25 -24.93
C LEU A 29 13.15 -13.44 -25.68
N ALA A 30 13.11 -13.66 -26.99
CA ALA A 30 14.31 -13.71 -27.83
C ALA A 30 15.08 -12.37 -27.82
N THR A 31 14.38 -11.24 -27.87
CA THR A 31 15.01 -9.91 -27.78
C THR A 31 15.52 -9.61 -26.37
N ILE A 32 14.84 -10.11 -25.32
CA ILE A 32 15.28 -9.93 -23.93
C ILE A 32 16.62 -10.63 -23.67
N LYS A 33 16.98 -11.67 -24.45
CA LYS A 33 18.32 -12.29 -24.38
C LYS A 33 19.48 -11.35 -24.74
N LEU A 34 19.21 -10.15 -25.24
CA LEU A 34 20.21 -9.08 -25.35
C LEU A 34 20.66 -8.56 -23.98
N PHE A 35 19.91 -8.87 -22.92
CA PHE A 35 20.25 -8.66 -21.51
C PHE A 35 20.58 -10.02 -20.87
N ASP A 36 21.33 -10.02 -19.75
CA ASP A 36 21.70 -11.24 -19.03
C ASP A 36 20.48 -11.92 -18.39
N SER A 37 19.45 -11.14 -18.08
CA SER A 37 18.20 -11.66 -17.51
C SER A 37 17.00 -10.75 -17.73
N LEU A 38 15.80 -11.32 -17.54
CA LEU A 38 14.57 -10.53 -17.44
C LEU A 38 14.65 -9.47 -16.32
N GLY A 39 15.27 -9.81 -15.18
CA GLY A 39 15.40 -8.90 -14.05
C GLY A 39 16.25 -7.67 -14.38
N GLU A 40 17.36 -7.88 -15.09
CA GLU A 40 18.22 -6.79 -15.55
C GLU A 40 17.47 -5.89 -16.53
N PHE A 41 16.80 -6.47 -17.54
CA PHE A 41 15.97 -5.70 -18.47
C PHE A 41 14.92 -4.86 -17.72
N LEU A 42 14.20 -5.44 -16.77
CA LEU A 42 13.19 -4.72 -15.98
C LEU A 42 13.80 -3.63 -15.10
N SER A 43 15.01 -3.83 -14.58
CA SER A 43 15.73 -2.82 -13.78
C SER A 43 16.07 -1.58 -14.62
N VAL A 44 16.46 -1.77 -15.88
CA VAL A 44 16.71 -0.68 -16.83
C VAL A 44 15.39 -0.06 -17.30
N LEU A 45 14.38 -0.90 -17.58
CA LEU A 45 13.07 -0.45 -18.03
C LEU A 45 12.38 0.44 -16.99
N PHE A 46 12.46 0.10 -15.71
CA PHE A 46 11.85 0.85 -14.60
C PHE A 46 12.82 1.78 -13.87
N TYR A 47 14.02 1.99 -14.42
CA TYR A 47 14.95 2.96 -13.88
C TYR A 47 14.26 4.33 -13.74
N CYS A 48 14.50 5.02 -12.64
CA CYS A 48 13.99 6.37 -12.43
C CYS A 48 15.18 7.33 -12.37
N HIS A 49 15.30 8.20 -13.36
CA HIS A 49 16.36 9.19 -13.37
C HIS A 49 16.17 10.19 -12.22
N PRO A 50 17.16 10.39 -11.34
CA PRO A 50 17.02 11.31 -10.22
C PRO A 50 16.81 12.75 -10.70
N LYS A 51 15.80 13.45 -10.16
CA LYS A 51 15.50 14.85 -10.52
C LYS A 51 16.64 15.85 -10.32
N LYS A 52 17.65 15.50 -9.51
CA LYS A 52 18.80 16.35 -9.17
C LYS A 52 20.12 15.84 -9.76
N SER A 53 20.06 14.95 -10.73
CA SER A 53 21.26 14.43 -11.40
C SER A 53 21.81 15.46 -12.38
N GLU A 54 23.12 15.66 -12.35
CA GLU A 54 23.86 16.47 -13.34
C GLU A 54 24.04 15.73 -14.67
N LYS A 55 23.87 14.40 -14.68
CA LYS A 55 23.97 13.58 -15.88
C LYS A 55 22.69 13.66 -16.71
N ALA A 56 22.83 13.66 -18.03
CA ALA A 56 21.70 13.55 -18.93
C ALA A 56 20.91 12.25 -18.68
N ASP A 57 19.58 12.33 -18.82
CA ASP A 57 18.71 11.17 -18.71
C ASP A 57 18.98 10.21 -19.88
N PRO A 58 19.40 8.95 -19.63
CA PRO A 58 19.63 7.98 -20.69
C PRO A 58 18.33 7.48 -21.35
N GLN A 59 17.16 7.82 -20.81
CA GLN A 59 15.88 7.34 -21.32
C GLN A 59 15.45 8.07 -22.60
N THR A 60 15.06 7.27 -23.60
CA THR A 60 14.48 7.83 -24.83
C THR A 60 13.04 8.27 -24.61
N ALA A 61 12.55 9.22 -25.41
CA ALA A 61 11.15 9.68 -25.33
C ALA A 61 10.14 8.52 -25.49
N ARG A 62 10.47 7.53 -26.33
CA ARG A 62 9.65 6.32 -26.51
C ARG A 62 9.60 5.47 -25.25
N HIS A 63 10.74 5.29 -24.58
CA HIS A 63 10.83 4.53 -23.34
C HIS A 63 9.96 5.17 -22.25
N ILE A 64 10.09 6.48 -22.05
CA ILE A 64 9.28 7.26 -21.11
C ILE A 64 7.79 7.10 -21.40
N SER A 65 7.37 7.25 -22.66
CA SER A 65 5.97 7.15 -23.07
C SER A 65 5.34 5.78 -22.77
N VAL A 66 6.07 4.70 -23.03
CA VAL A 66 5.58 3.34 -22.79
C VAL A 66 5.47 3.07 -21.29
N VAL A 67 6.51 3.42 -20.52
CA VAL A 67 6.53 3.21 -19.07
C VAL A 67 5.48 4.08 -18.39
N SER A 68 5.31 5.34 -18.82
CA SER A 68 4.30 6.24 -18.27
C SER A 68 2.89 5.71 -18.50
N ALA A 69 2.56 5.23 -19.71
CA ALA A 69 1.24 4.68 -19.99
C ALA A 69 0.91 3.47 -19.08
N PHE A 70 1.90 2.61 -18.85
CA PHE A 70 1.74 1.47 -17.96
C PHE A 70 1.60 1.86 -16.48
N LEU A 71 2.47 2.75 -15.98
CA LEU A 71 2.49 3.14 -14.56
C LEU A 71 1.35 4.08 -14.18
N GLN A 72 0.83 4.88 -15.13
CA GLN A 72 -0.34 5.73 -14.92
C GLN A 72 -1.66 4.96 -15.04
N GLY A 73 -1.62 3.69 -15.44
CA GLY A 73 -2.80 2.84 -15.55
C GLY A 73 -3.70 3.18 -16.76
N THR A 74 -3.16 3.81 -17.80
CA THR A 74 -3.91 4.10 -19.03
C THR A 74 -3.97 2.89 -19.96
N SER A 75 -3.17 1.87 -19.72
CA SER A 75 -3.23 0.58 -20.41
C SER A 75 -4.37 -0.31 -19.91
N VAL A 76 -4.91 -1.14 -20.80
CA VAL A 76 -5.96 -2.14 -20.48
C VAL A 76 -5.56 -3.04 -19.31
N ILE A 77 -4.29 -3.46 -19.28
CA ILE A 77 -3.69 -4.18 -18.16
C ILE A 77 -2.80 -3.21 -17.39
N HIS A 78 -3.14 -2.95 -16.14
CA HIS A 78 -2.41 -2.03 -15.25
C HIS A 78 -1.57 -2.79 -14.22
N MET A 79 -0.66 -2.07 -13.53
CA MET A 79 0.30 -2.67 -12.60
C MET A 79 -0.35 -3.49 -11.48
N GLY A 80 -1.51 -3.08 -10.97
CA GLY A 80 -2.26 -3.82 -9.95
C GLY A 80 -2.63 -5.25 -10.39
N HIS A 81 -3.01 -5.42 -11.66
CA HIS A 81 -3.27 -6.75 -12.22
C HIS A 81 -1.99 -7.59 -12.31
N ILE A 82 -0.88 -6.98 -12.76
CA ILE A 82 0.43 -7.64 -12.84
C ILE A 82 0.95 -8.07 -11.46
N ILE A 83 0.79 -7.22 -10.44
CA ILE A 83 1.11 -7.55 -9.04
C ILE A 83 0.39 -8.83 -8.61
N ASN A 84 -0.92 -8.93 -8.90
CA ASN A 84 -1.70 -10.11 -8.54
C ASN A 84 -1.24 -11.37 -9.31
N LEU A 85 -0.92 -11.24 -10.60
CA LEU A 85 -0.38 -12.34 -11.39
C LEU A 85 0.96 -12.83 -10.83
N ILE A 86 1.90 -11.92 -10.55
CA ILE A 86 3.21 -12.25 -9.97
C ILE A 86 3.03 -12.91 -8.60
N TYR A 87 2.24 -12.30 -7.72
CA TYR A 87 2.01 -12.81 -6.38
C TYR A 87 1.38 -14.20 -6.41
N SER A 88 0.35 -14.42 -7.22
CA SER A 88 -0.37 -15.70 -7.29
C SER A 88 0.37 -16.79 -8.08
N HIS A 89 1.43 -16.46 -8.82
CA HIS A 89 2.15 -17.41 -9.65
C HIS A 89 2.77 -18.57 -8.84
N ARG A 90 2.74 -19.81 -9.36
CA ARG A 90 3.28 -20.97 -8.64
C ARG A 90 4.78 -20.86 -8.36
N GLN A 91 5.54 -20.26 -9.27
CA GLN A 91 7.00 -20.12 -9.13
C GLN A 91 7.42 -18.95 -8.23
N SER A 92 6.48 -18.11 -7.76
CA SER A 92 6.82 -17.03 -6.82
C SER A 92 7.01 -17.52 -5.38
N GLN A 93 6.62 -18.76 -5.08
CA GLN A 93 6.80 -19.41 -3.78
C GLN A 93 8.04 -20.33 -3.79
N PRO A 94 8.83 -20.35 -2.70
CA PRO A 94 9.84 -21.38 -2.51
C PRO A 94 9.23 -22.79 -2.53
N LYS A 95 9.82 -23.68 -3.33
CA LYS A 95 9.53 -25.12 -3.26
C LYS A 95 10.27 -25.72 -2.07
N ARG A 96 9.71 -26.79 -1.47
CA ARG A 96 10.36 -27.52 -0.37
C ARG A 96 11.76 -28.06 -0.73
N SER A 97 11.98 -28.37 -2.00
CA SER A 97 13.27 -28.85 -2.53
C SER A 97 14.24 -27.73 -2.92
N SER A 98 13.85 -26.45 -2.77
CA SER A 98 14.70 -25.30 -3.10
C SER A 98 15.76 -25.09 -2.02
N ARG A 99 16.95 -24.60 -2.41
CA ARG A 99 17.99 -24.12 -1.48
C ARG A 99 17.45 -23.04 -0.52
N HIS A 100 16.43 -22.30 -0.95
CA HIS A 100 15.82 -21.20 -0.20
C HIS A 100 14.42 -21.56 0.33
N ALA A 101 14.16 -22.84 0.63
CA ALA A 101 12.86 -23.29 1.11
C ALA A 101 12.39 -22.57 2.40
N ASN A 102 13.33 -22.11 3.23
CA ASN A 102 13.06 -21.37 4.45
C ASN A 102 12.56 -19.93 4.23
N GLU A 103 12.70 -19.37 3.02
CA GLU A 103 12.21 -18.02 2.71
C GLU A 103 10.70 -17.87 2.86
N VAL A 104 9.95 -18.99 2.88
CA VAL A 104 8.52 -18.98 3.21
C VAL A 104 8.24 -18.31 4.55
N TYR A 105 9.11 -18.52 5.55
CA TYR A 105 8.98 -17.95 6.88
C TYR A 105 9.44 -16.50 6.96
N LEU A 106 10.08 -15.98 5.90
CA LEU A 106 10.47 -14.57 5.82
C LEU A 106 9.33 -13.69 5.30
N ALA A 107 8.21 -14.27 4.87
CA ALA A 107 7.02 -13.52 4.51
C ALA A 107 6.57 -12.63 5.66
N PHE A 108 6.26 -11.37 5.34
CA PHE A 108 5.89 -10.34 6.31
C PHE A 108 7.00 -9.97 7.33
N SER A 109 8.27 -10.22 7.00
CA SER A 109 9.39 -9.76 7.83
C SER A 109 9.49 -8.23 7.80
N PRO A 110 9.45 -7.54 8.96
CA PRO A 110 9.60 -6.09 9.01
C PRO A 110 11.08 -5.63 9.00
N ILE A 111 12.01 -6.57 9.20
CA ILE A 111 13.44 -6.27 9.42
C ILE A 111 14.23 -6.42 8.12
N LEU A 112 14.00 -7.52 7.39
CA LEU A 112 14.79 -7.84 6.20
C LEU A 112 14.41 -6.95 5.01
N SER A 113 15.40 -6.59 4.21
CA SER A 113 15.12 -5.93 2.93
C SER A 113 14.44 -6.92 1.99
N PRO A 114 13.39 -6.51 1.26
CA PRO A 114 12.80 -7.33 0.20
C PRO A 114 13.82 -7.76 -0.87
N ALA A 115 14.89 -6.99 -1.06
CA ALA A 115 15.96 -7.30 -2.01
C ALA A 115 16.82 -8.50 -1.56
N ASP A 116 16.82 -8.84 -0.27
CA ASP A 116 17.60 -9.95 0.29
C ASP A 116 16.82 -11.28 0.25
N ILE A 117 15.56 -11.25 -0.21
CA ILE A 117 14.68 -12.42 -0.31
C ILE A 117 14.55 -12.80 -1.78
N HIS A 118 14.99 -14.01 -2.14
CA HIS A 118 15.09 -14.42 -3.55
C HIS A 118 13.71 -14.67 -4.17
N HIS A 119 12.81 -15.31 -3.44
CA HIS A 119 11.48 -15.63 -3.95
C HIS A 119 10.53 -14.42 -3.86
N THR A 120 9.84 -14.15 -4.97
CA THR A 120 9.05 -12.93 -5.13
C THR A 120 7.90 -12.82 -4.14
N ARG A 121 7.19 -13.91 -3.82
CA ARG A 121 6.04 -13.83 -2.90
C ARG A 121 6.43 -13.41 -1.47
N PRO A 122 7.40 -14.07 -0.80
CA PRO A 122 7.85 -13.61 0.51
C PRO A 122 8.48 -12.21 0.44
N ALA A 123 9.25 -11.90 -0.61
CA ALA A 123 9.82 -10.57 -0.82
C ALA A 123 8.74 -9.46 -0.90
N MET A 124 7.71 -9.66 -1.72
CA MET A 124 6.58 -8.73 -1.86
C MET A 124 5.79 -8.59 -0.54
N SER A 125 5.62 -9.68 0.20
CA SER A 125 4.92 -9.65 1.49
C SER A 125 5.67 -8.81 2.53
N SER A 126 7.00 -8.95 2.58
CA SER A 126 7.87 -8.15 3.46
C SER A 126 7.93 -6.68 3.03
N TRP A 127 7.99 -6.42 1.71
CA TRP A 127 7.88 -5.06 1.17
C TRP A 127 6.58 -4.38 1.58
N ALA A 128 5.44 -5.07 1.40
CA ALA A 128 4.13 -4.57 1.81
C ALA A 128 4.05 -4.33 3.32
N THR A 129 4.63 -5.22 4.12
CA THR A 129 4.67 -5.09 5.59
C THR A 129 5.39 -3.82 6.02
N LYS A 130 6.57 -3.55 5.45
CA LYS A 130 7.33 -2.33 5.74
C LYS A 130 6.57 -1.09 5.31
N LEU A 131 6.02 -1.09 4.10
CA LEU A 131 5.22 0.02 3.57
C LEU A 131 4.01 0.34 4.46
N VAL A 132 3.24 -0.69 4.81
CA VAL A 132 2.04 -0.56 5.65
C VAL A 132 2.43 -0.17 7.08
N GLY A 133 3.49 -0.76 7.65
CA GLY A 133 4.00 -0.41 8.97
C GLY A 133 4.41 1.06 9.07
N ASP A 134 5.17 1.56 8.09
CA ASP A 134 5.58 2.97 8.04
C ASP A 134 4.38 3.91 7.85
N ALA A 135 3.40 3.50 7.04
CA ALA A 135 2.18 4.27 6.80
C ALA A 135 1.31 4.33 8.06
N ALA A 136 1.10 3.20 8.75
CA ALA A 136 0.39 3.11 10.02
C ALA A 136 1.10 3.92 11.11
N HIS A 137 2.42 3.83 11.19
CA HIS A 137 3.22 4.67 12.07
C HIS A 137 2.96 6.15 11.78
N ARG A 138 3.06 6.61 10.52
CA ARG A 138 2.78 8.03 10.19
C ARG A 138 1.33 8.44 10.52
N ALA A 139 0.35 7.56 10.24
CA ALA A 139 -1.07 7.78 10.49
C ALA A 139 -1.39 7.99 11.97
N VAL A 140 -0.93 7.10 12.86
CA VAL A 140 -1.10 7.31 14.31
C VAL A 140 -0.45 8.63 14.74
N GLY A 141 0.68 9.00 14.12
CA GLY A 141 1.36 10.26 14.38
C GLY A 141 0.51 11.49 14.02
N ARG A 142 -0.22 11.45 12.91
CA ARG A 142 -1.16 12.51 12.52
C ARG A 142 -2.37 12.60 13.45
N LEU A 143 -2.88 11.48 13.95
CA LEU A 143 -3.94 11.48 14.97
C LEU A 143 -3.50 12.16 16.28
N THR A 144 -2.20 12.24 16.58
CA THR A 144 -1.74 12.99 17.77
C THR A 144 -1.89 14.52 17.61
N LYS A 145 -2.13 15.00 16.38
CA LYS A 145 -2.25 16.41 16.01
C LYS A 145 -3.71 16.79 15.77
N ASN A 146 -4.00 18.08 15.94
CA ASN A 146 -5.31 18.66 15.61
C ASN A 146 -5.66 18.39 14.15
N ASP A 147 -6.95 18.22 13.90
CA ASP A 147 -7.46 18.12 12.54
C ASP A 147 -7.43 19.53 11.89
N PRO A 148 -6.76 19.71 10.74
CA PRO A 148 -6.84 20.98 10.01
C PRO A 148 -8.25 21.27 9.47
N ASP A 149 -9.05 20.23 9.24
CA ASP A 149 -10.37 20.35 8.61
C ASP A 149 -11.52 20.42 9.64
N ASP A 150 -11.23 20.11 10.91
CA ASP A 150 -12.15 20.22 12.04
C ASP A 150 -11.51 21.07 13.17
N PRO A 151 -11.80 22.39 13.21
CA PRO A 151 -11.26 23.31 14.23
C PRO A 151 -11.65 22.94 15.66
N ASP A 152 -12.73 22.16 15.84
CA ASP A 152 -13.16 21.66 17.14
C ASP A 152 -12.40 20.40 17.57
N ASP A 153 -11.64 19.75 16.67
CA ASP A 153 -10.78 18.60 16.96
C ASP A 153 -9.46 18.99 17.64
N ILE A 154 -9.58 19.56 18.84
CA ILE A 154 -8.42 19.92 19.63
C ILE A 154 -7.92 18.68 20.37
N THR A 155 -6.80 18.14 19.89
CA THR A 155 -6.19 16.95 20.48
C THR A 155 -5.45 17.25 21.78
N GLN A 156 -5.16 18.50 22.12
CA GLN A 156 -4.47 18.84 23.37
C GLN A 156 -5.45 19.09 24.51
N LEU A 157 -5.22 18.45 25.66
CA LEU A 157 -5.93 18.79 26.90
C LEU A 157 -5.02 19.44 27.93
N ARG A 158 -5.65 20.30 28.70
CA ARG A 158 -5.17 20.73 30.01
C ARG A 158 -6.16 20.21 31.05
N ALA A 159 -5.65 19.44 32.02
CA ALA A 159 -6.47 18.93 33.11
C ALA A 159 -6.72 19.96 34.23
N THR A 160 -5.97 21.07 34.24
CA THR A 160 -6.04 22.08 35.30
C THR A 160 -6.08 23.49 34.71
N THR A 161 -6.72 24.44 35.39
CA THR A 161 -6.66 25.85 35.03
C THR A 161 -5.28 26.48 35.24
N ASN A 162 -4.30 25.77 35.83
CA ASN A 162 -2.96 26.27 36.21
C ASN A 162 -1.75 25.69 35.43
N GLY A 163 -1.98 24.79 34.47
CA GLY A 163 -0.94 24.30 33.54
C GLY A 163 -0.08 25.37 32.80
N ARG A 164 1.08 24.92 32.28
CA ARG A 164 2.08 25.81 31.66
C ARG A 164 1.77 26.19 30.20
N ALA A 165 0.88 25.45 29.52
CA ALA A 165 0.56 25.68 28.12
C ALA A 165 -0.50 26.77 27.96
N LYS A 166 -0.14 27.87 27.27
CA LYS A 166 -1.06 28.97 26.92
C LYS A 166 -1.92 28.53 25.71
N ASN A 167 -3.19 28.94 25.67
CA ASN A 167 -4.15 28.66 24.59
C ASN A 167 -4.62 27.19 24.43
N VAL A 168 -4.62 26.40 25.51
CA VAL A 168 -5.16 25.02 25.48
C VAL A 168 -6.55 24.99 26.13
N ARG A 169 -7.53 24.39 25.43
CA ARG A 169 -8.92 24.26 25.89
C ARG A 169 -9.00 23.36 27.13
N LEU A 170 -9.71 23.82 28.17
CA LEU A 170 -10.00 23.05 29.37
C LEU A 170 -11.08 22.00 29.07
N ALA A 171 -10.90 20.75 29.53
CA ALA A 171 -11.95 19.74 29.45
C ALA A 171 -13.07 20.07 30.44
N THR A 172 -14.32 20.07 29.99
CA THR A 172 -15.49 20.29 30.84
C THR A 172 -16.37 19.05 30.91
N TRP A 173 -17.20 18.93 31.96
CA TRP A 173 -18.19 17.84 32.08
C TRP A 173 -19.13 17.73 30.87
N LYS A 174 -19.45 18.87 30.23
CA LYS A 174 -20.23 18.89 28.98
C LYS A 174 -19.54 18.18 27.83
N ASP A 175 -18.21 18.18 27.82
CA ASP A 175 -17.42 17.49 26.80
C ASP A 175 -17.40 15.98 27.02
N TYR A 176 -17.39 15.53 28.29
CA TYR A 176 -17.54 14.12 28.66
C TYR A 176 -18.94 13.59 28.32
N GLY A 177 -19.99 14.37 28.61
CA GLY A 177 -21.37 13.99 28.28
C GLY A 177 -21.67 13.89 26.78
N LYS A 178 -20.77 14.37 25.92
CA LYS A 178 -20.85 14.27 24.45
C LYS A 178 -19.98 13.15 23.86
N LEU A 179 -19.27 12.38 24.69
CA LEU A 179 -18.42 11.30 24.22
C LEU A 179 -19.29 10.20 23.60
N SER A 180 -18.98 9.82 22.37
CA SER A 180 -19.63 8.71 21.68
C SER A 180 -18.58 7.86 20.98
N MET A 181 -18.53 6.57 21.32
CA MET A 181 -17.59 5.62 20.70
C MET A 181 -17.84 5.49 19.20
N THR A 182 -19.09 5.52 18.76
CA THR A 182 -19.44 5.45 17.33
C THR A 182 -18.99 6.70 16.58
N ALA A 183 -19.22 7.89 17.15
CA ALA A 183 -18.78 9.15 16.54
C ALA A 183 -17.25 9.23 16.43
N ILE A 184 -16.53 8.73 17.45
CA ILE A 184 -15.07 8.69 17.44
C ILE A 184 -14.55 7.63 16.45
N GLY A 185 -15.23 6.50 16.34
CA GLY A 185 -14.93 5.47 15.34
C GLY A 185 -15.00 6.02 13.92
N GLU A 186 -16.09 6.72 13.58
CA GLU A 186 -16.22 7.39 12.28
C GLU A 186 -15.14 8.45 12.06
N LYS A 187 -14.79 9.20 13.11
CA LYS A 187 -13.69 10.17 13.02
C LYS A 187 -12.35 9.49 12.71
N TYR A 188 -12.04 8.37 13.35
CA TYR A 188 -10.83 7.61 13.03
C TYR A 188 -10.84 7.07 11.61
N ARG A 189 -11.99 6.56 11.16
CA ARG A 189 -12.16 6.04 9.81
C ARG A 189 -11.94 7.12 8.74
N LEU A 190 -12.46 8.33 8.98
CA LEU A 190 -12.30 9.47 8.07
C LEU A 190 -10.87 10.01 8.07
N ARG A 191 -10.27 10.21 9.25
CA ARG A 191 -8.92 10.78 9.36
C ARG A 191 -7.83 9.80 8.93
N GLU A 192 -7.93 8.54 9.35
CA GLU A 192 -6.90 7.52 9.16
C GLU A 192 -7.49 6.14 8.89
N ASN A 193 -8.13 5.99 7.73
CA ASN A 193 -8.77 4.76 7.28
C ASN A 193 -7.85 3.52 7.36
N LEU A 194 -6.55 3.67 7.09
CA LEU A 194 -5.58 2.56 7.18
C LEU A 194 -5.50 1.99 8.59
N VAL A 195 -5.33 2.85 9.60
CA VAL A 195 -5.19 2.40 10.99
C VAL A 195 -6.50 1.80 11.48
N TYR A 196 -7.62 2.44 11.13
CA TYR A 196 -8.94 1.90 11.42
C TYR A 196 -9.12 0.49 10.83
N TYR A 197 -8.84 0.33 9.53
CA TYR A 197 -8.92 -0.96 8.84
C TYR A 197 -8.04 -2.04 9.50
N LEU A 198 -6.79 -1.72 9.85
CA LEU A 198 -5.88 -2.68 10.47
C LEU A 198 -6.38 -3.14 11.84
N VAL A 199 -6.84 -2.20 12.67
CA VAL A 199 -7.34 -2.53 14.01
C VAL A 199 -8.67 -3.27 13.92
N GLU A 200 -9.56 -2.86 13.02
CA GLU A 200 -10.82 -3.56 12.76
C GLU A 200 -10.59 -4.98 12.24
N ALA A 201 -9.61 -5.18 11.37
CA ALA A 201 -9.23 -6.51 10.89
C ALA A 201 -8.74 -7.46 11.99
N MET A 202 -8.20 -6.93 13.10
CA MET A 202 -7.78 -7.70 14.26
C MET A 202 -8.90 -7.90 15.29
N ALA A 203 -9.78 -6.91 15.46
CA ALA A 203 -10.81 -6.88 16.50
C ALA A 203 -12.15 -7.47 16.07
N GLY A 204 -12.50 -7.33 14.79
CA GLY A 204 -13.80 -7.71 14.25
C GLY A 204 -13.84 -9.18 13.81
N PRO A 205 -14.70 -10.03 14.40
CA PRO A 205 -14.97 -11.34 13.82
C PRO A 205 -15.58 -11.15 12.44
N ARG A 206 -15.22 -12.04 11.51
CA ARG A 206 -15.72 -11.99 10.12
C ARG A 206 -16.67 -13.13 9.85
N ASP A 207 -17.67 -12.87 9.01
CA ASP A 207 -18.49 -13.92 8.42
C ASP A 207 -17.72 -14.69 7.32
N HIS A 208 -18.38 -15.68 6.74
CA HIS A 208 -17.83 -16.45 5.62
C HIS A 208 -17.48 -15.55 4.41
N ASP A 209 -18.24 -14.49 4.20
CA ASP A 209 -18.08 -13.53 3.10
C ASP A 209 -17.07 -12.42 3.40
N ARG A 210 -16.36 -12.53 4.54
CA ARG A 210 -15.33 -11.61 5.06
C ARG A 210 -15.87 -10.25 5.51
N ASN A 211 -17.17 -10.09 5.68
CA ASN A 211 -17.76 -8.90 6.30
C ASN A 211 -17.56 -8.94 7.81
N THR A 212 -17.35 -7.77 8.41
CA THR A 212 -17.18 -7.65 9.86
C THR A 212 -18.53 -7.77 10.58
N ILE A 213 -18.61 -8.68 11.55
CA ILE A 213 -19.80 -8.92 12.36
C ILE A 213 -19.77 -8.03 13.61
N VAL A 214 -20.79 -7.18 13.78
CA VAL A 214 -21.00 -6.39 15.00
C VAL A 214 -21.68 -7.27 16.05
N ARG A 215 -21.04 -7.49 17.19
CA ARG A 215 -21.65 -8.18 18.33
C ARG A 215 -22.42 -7.19 19.21
N GLU A 216 -23.58 -7.59 19.71
CA GLU A 216 -24.41 -6.75 20.59
C GLU A 216 -23.72 -6.44 21.94
N ARG A 217 -23.11 -7.44 22.58
CA ARG A 217 -22.51 -7.29 23.93
C ARG A 217 -21.12 -6.66 23.93
N CYS A 218 -20.36 -6.83 22.85
CA CYS A 218 -19.04 -6.24 22.69
C CYS A 218 -18.87 -5.77 21.24
N PRO A 219 -19.45 -4.60 20.89
CA PRO A 219 -19.29 -4.05 19.55
C PRO A 219 -17.81 -3.85 19.26
N HIS A 220 -17.33 -4.40 18.14
CA HIS A 220 -15.91 -4.31 17.78
C HIS A 220 -15.47 -2.85 17.62
N THR A 221 -16.39 -1.94 17.27
CA THR A 221 -16.16 -0.49 17.22
C THR A 221 -15.58 0.04 18.54
N ASN A 222 -16.06 -0.43 19.70
CA ASN A 222 -15.55 0.03 20.99
C ASN A 222 -14.11 -0.44 21.21
N VAL A 223 -13.80 -1.68 20.81
CA VAL A 223 -12.46 -2.26 20.88
C VAL A 223 -11.51 -1.52 19.93
N VAL A 224 -11.95 -1.25 18.70
CA VAL A 224 -11.19 -0.51 17.69
C VAL A 224 -10.85 0.88 18.19
N VAL A 225 -11.85 1.62 18.66
CA VAL A 225 -11.68 2.98 19.19
C VAL A 225 -10.77 2.99 20.41
N GLY A 226 -10.94 2.06 21.35
CA GLY A 226 -10.09 1.92 22.52
C GLY A 226 -8.64 1.59 22.18
N ALA A 227 -8.40 0.69 21.22
CA ALA A 227 -7.06 0.32 20.78
C ALA A 227 -6.35 1.47 20.04
N ILE A 228 -7.04 2.15 19.11
CA ILE A 228 -6.46 3.32 18.41
C ILE A 228 -6.18 4.44 19.43
N SER A 229 -7.09 4.67 20.38
CA SER A 229 -6.89 5.61 21.48
C SER A 229 -5.62 5.30 22.28
N ALA A 230 -5.41 4.03 22.64
CA ALA A 230 -4.19 3.59 23.33
C ALA A 230 -2.91 3.85 22.51
N LEU A 231 -2.93 3.56 21.21
CA LEU A 231 -1.80 3.81 20.31
C LEU A 231 -1.49 5.31 20.19
N VAL A 232 -2.52 6.15 20.12
CA VAL A 232 -2.36 7.62 20.10
C VAL A 232 -1.79 8.12 21.42
N LEU A 233 -2.27 7.61 22.56
CA LEU A 233 -1.75 7.95 23.88
C LEU A 233 -0.28 7.58 24.04
N ALA A 234 0.11 6.36 23.63
CA ALA A 234 1.48 5.88 23.72
C ALA A 234 2.48 6.79 22.98
N ARG A 235 2.03 7.52 21.97
CA ARG A 235 2.86 8.41 21.15
C ARG A 235 2.85 9.86 21.59
N LYS A 236 1.87 10.28 22.37
CA LYS A 236 1.72 11.69 22.75
C LYS A 236 2.30 11.92 24.13
N ARG A 237 3.25 12.85 24.22
CA ARG A 237 3.83 13.30 25.49
C ARG A 237 2.81 13.97 26.43
N ASN A 238 1.73 14.51 25.87
CA ASN A 238 0.70 15.27 26.58
C ASN A 238 -0.66 14.54 26.50
N ALA A 239 -1.50 14.66 27.52
CA ALA A 239 -2.85 14.06 27.53
C ALA A 239 -3.71 14.56 26.35
N CYS A 240 -4.42 13.61 25.71
CA CYS A 240 -5.24 13.85 24.51
C CYS A 240 -6.74 13.93 24.86
N ARG A 241 -7.51 14.87 24.32
CA ARG A 241 -8.96 15.00 24.62
C ARG A 241 -9.76 13.81 24.13
N TYR A 242 -9.98 13.75 22.83
CA TYR A 242 -10.85 12.78 22.19
C TYR A 242 -10.27 11.36 22.18
N PHE A 243 -8.97 11.22 22.43
CA PHE A 243 -8.26 9.94 22.29
C PHE A 243 -7.71 9.37 23.59
N ALA A 244 -7.73 10.11 24.71
CA ALA A 244 -7.50 9.49 26.03
C ALA A 244 -8.81 8.99 26.65
N MET A 245 -9.89 9.74 26.45
CA MET A 245 -11.20 9.46 27.04
C MET A 245 -11.79 8.12 26.60
N PRO A 246 -11.71 7.68 25.32
CA PRO A 246 -12.27 6.39 24.91
C PRO A 246 -11.49 5.22 25.48
N PHE A 247 -10.17 5.37 25.68
CA PHE A 247 -9.36 4.34 26.34
C PHE A 247 -9.75 4.19 27.82
N GLY A 248 -9.92 5.31 28.54
CA GLY A 248 -10.43 5.28 29.91
C GLY A 248 -11.86 4.73 29.99
N ALA A 249 -12.76 5.19 29.12
CA ALA A 249 -14.13 4.66 29.07
C ALA A 249 -14.16 3.16 28.77
N PHE A 250 -13.32 2.67 27.86
CA PHE A 250 -13.20 1.24 27.59
C PHE A 250 -12.62 0.43 28.76
N GLN A 251 -11.69 0.99 29.53
CA GLN A 251 -11.09 0.30 30.68
C GLN A 251 -12.02 0.21 31.90
N PHE A 252 -12.98 1.11 32.02
CA PHE A 252 -13.83 1.26 33.21
C PHE A 252 -15.34 1.06 32.94
N ALA A 253 -15.73 0.74 31.70
CA ALA A 253 -17.10 0.32 31.33
C ALA A 253 -17.24 -1.20 31.35
#